data_AF-A0A849QZ98-F1
#
_entry.id   AF-A0A849QZ98-F1
#
_cell.length_a   1.000
_cell.length_b   1.000
_cell.length_c   1.000
_cell.angle_alpha   90.00
_cell.angle_beta   90.00
_cell.angle_gamma   90.00
#
_symmetry.space_group_name_H-M   'P 1'
#
loop_
_entity.id
_entity.type
_entity.pdbx_description
1 polymer ?
#
loop_
_entity_poly.entity_id
_entity_poly.type
_entity_poly.pdbx_seq_one_letter_code
_entity_poly.pdbx_strand_id
1 'polypeptide(L)'
;MEQNIEVNGNKIFLKISPYSARLSIATYKRKAIDALAKIGIEQRYIDIQFGGGSGFRENSWAEMSWIVNGQEHKYRCDSQTKDVDNVAAIAQVIAQDSKAVRRGLKSFGQVMNQFRLDAPGTTPHQKTAREIIGVESYVNDMAYITFQYKQRAKELHPDSQNGDKEAMQKLNEALAELHKELNGDL
;
A
#
# COMPACT_ATOMS: atom_id res chain seq x y z
N MET A 1 3.98 -21.80 11.60
CA MET A 1 2.94 -21.46 10.61
C MET A 1 3.55 -20.52 9.61
N GLU A 2 3.62 -20.96 8.35
CA GLU A 2 4.08 -20.18 7.22
C GLU A 2 2.90 -19.36 6.70
N GLN A 3 3.14 -18.08 6.36
CA GLN A 3 2.09 -17.21 5.85
C GLN A 3 2.54 -16.60 4.53
N ASN A 4 1.69 -16.73 3.51
CA ASN A 4 1.84 -16.00 2.26
C ASN A 4 1.34 -14.59 2.49
N ILE A 5 2.23 -13.61 2.38
CA ILE A 5 1.87 -12.21 2.44
C ILE A 5 2.06 -11.63 1.05
N GLU A 6 1.06 -10.90 0.58
CA GLU A 6 1.16 -10.14 -0.65
C GLU A 6 1.64 -8.73 -0.34
N VAL A 7 2.70 -8.32 -1.04
CA VAL A 7 3.34 -7.02 -0.88
C VAL A 7 3.63 -6.47 -2.28
N ASN A 8 3.00 -5.34 -2.63
CA ASN A 8 3.02 -4.79 -4.00
C ASN A 8 2.69 -5.84 -5.09
N GLY A 9 1.70 -6.73 -4.87
CA GLY A 9 1.35 -7.80 -5.82
C GLY A 9 2.30 -9.00 -5.83
N ASN A 10 3.41 -8.97 -5.06
CA ASN A 10 4.35 -10.08 -4.96
C ASN A 10 4.03 -10.94 -3.73
N LYS A 11 3.93 -12.26 -3.92
CA LYS A 11 3.78 -13.21 -2.81
C LYS A 11 5.14 -13.45 -2.16
N ILE A 12 5.24 -13.08 -0.88
CA ILE A 12 6.45 -13.23 -0.09
C ILE A 12 6.21 -14.30 0.98
N PHE A 13 7.11 -15.28 1.01
CA PHE A 13 7.08 -16.37 1.97
C PHE A 13 7.73 -15.92 3.28
N LEU A 14 6.92 -15.80 4.33
CA LEU A 14 7.44 -15.46 5.66
C LEU A 14 7.45 -16.70 6.56
N LYS A 15 8.67 -17.11 6.96
CA LYS A 15 8.91 -18.24 7.88
C LYS A 15 8.55 -17.97 9.34
N ILE A 16 8.23 -16.72 9.69
CA ILE A 16 7.95 -16.33 11.07
C ILE A 16 6.61 -15.62 11.07
N SER A 17 5.59 -16.33 11.51
CA SER A 17 4.34 -15.76 12.03
C SER A 17 4.74 -14.71 13.08
N PRO A 18 4.48 -13.39 12.86
CA PRO A 18 4.87 -12.34 13.80
C PRO A 18 4.10 -12.39 15.13
N TYR A 19 3.24 -13.39 15.31
CA TYR A 19 2.22 -13.48 16.34
C TYR A 19 2.72 -13.71 17.78
N SER A 20 4.03 -13.83 18.04
CA SER A 20 4.49 -14.09 19.42
C SER A 20 4.67 -12.83 20.28
N ALA A 21 4.77 -11.63 19.69
CA ALA A 21 4.88 -10.39 20.46
C ALA A 21 4.03 -9.28 19.83
N ARG A 22 2.95 -8.89 20.51
CA ARG A 22 2.09 -7.75 20.15
C ARG A 22 2.88 -6.44 20.28
N LEU A 23 3.68 -6.11 19.28
CA LEU A 23 4.40 -4.84 19.22
C LEU A 23 3.49 -3.75 18.65
N SER A 24 3.75 -2.49 19.04
CA SER A 24 3.01 -1.35 18.49
C SER A 24 3.43 -1.04 17.05
N ILE A 25 2.56 -0.38 16.29
CA ILE A 25 2.86 0.18 14.96
C ILE A 25 4.16 0.99 14.99
N ALA A 26 4.34 1.84 16.01
CA ALA A 26 5.56 2.62 16.19
C ALA A 26 6.82 1.76 16.34
N THR A 27 6.70 0.59 16.97
CA THR A 27 7.83 -0.35 17.09
C THR A 27 8.17 -1.00 15.77
N TYR A 28 7.18 -1.41 14.97
CA TYR A 28 7.43 -1.95 13.64
C TYR A 28 8.00 -0.89 12.68
N LYS A 29 7.49 0.35 12.75
CA LYS A 29 8.08 1.52 12.06
C LYS A 29 9.57 1.65 12.38
N ARG A 30 9.93 1.67 13.67
CA ARG A 30 11.34 1.77 14.08
C ARG A 30 12.17 0.61 13.55
N LYS A 31 11.67 -0.63 13.60
CA LYS A 31 12.38 -1.79 13.06
C LYS A 31 12.65 -1.68 11.55
N ALA A 32 11.68 -1.19 10.78
CA ALA A 32 11.84 -0.97 9.35
C ALA A 32 12.89 0.12 9.07
N ILE A 33 12.81 1.25 9.77
CA ILE A 33 13.78 2.34 9.70
C ILE A 33 15.20 1.83 10.04
N ASP A 34 15.36 1.09 11.14
CA ASP A 34 16.65 0.54 11.57
C ASP A 34 17.22 -0.47 10.56
N ALA A 35 16.37 -1.17 9.81
CA ALA A 35 16.78 -2.09 8.76
C ALA A 35 17.25 -1.34 7.51
N LEU A 36 16.47 -0.36 7.05
CA LEU A 36 16.80 0.51 5.91
C LEU A 36 18.08 1.32 6.16
N ALA A 37 18.27 1.82 7.39
CA ALA A 37 19.49 2.53 7.79
C ALA A 37 20.76 1.67 7.61
N LYS A 38 20.66 0.36 7.84
CA LYS A 38 21.79 -0.58 7.70
C LYS A 38 22.21 -0.82 6.24
N ILE A 39 21.42 -0.36 5.28
CA ILE A 39 21.75 -0.39 3.85
C ILE A 39 21.88 1.02 3.26
N GLY A 40 21.98 2.06 4.10
CA GLY A 40 22.27 3.43 3.67
C GLY A 40 21.04 4.32 3.43
N ILE A 41 19.85 3.91 3.84
CA ILE A 41 18.63 4.73 3.70
C ILE A 41 18.33 5.42 5.03
N GLU A 42 18.46 6.74 5.05
CA GLU A 42 18.25 7.54 6.26
C GLU A 42 16.78 7.78 6.59
N GLN A 43 16.48 7.90 7.89
CA GLN A 43 15.12 8.07 8.42
C GLN A 43 14.35 9.25 7.82
N ARG A 44 15.03 10.35 7.48
CA ARG A 44 14.40 11.57 6.96
C ARG A 44 13.65 11.37 5.64
N TYR A 45 13.91 10.25 4.96
CA TYR A 45 13.27 9.93 3.69
C TYR A 45 12.10 8.97 3.85
N ILE A 46 11.75 8.50 5.05
CA ILE A 46 10.76 7.43 5.24
C ILE A 46 9.44 8.00 5.79
N ASP A 47 8.38 7.85 5.01
CA ASP A 47 6.99 8.12 5.41
C ASP A 47 6.20 6.81 5.59
N ILE A 48 5.16 6.83 6.43
CA ILE A 48 4.23 5.71 6.58
C ILE A 48 2.81 6.24 6.53
N GLN A 49 2.05 5.69 5.60
CA GLN A 49 0.64 5.98 5.39
C GLN A 49 -0.21 4.76 5.73
N PHE A 50 -1.44 5.02 6.14
CA PHE A 50 -2.42 4.01 6.47
C PHE A 50 -3.71 4.33 5.72
N GLY A 51 -4.34 3.31 5.16
CA GLY A 51 -5.69 3.40 4.63
C GLY A 51 -6.74 3.08 5.66
N GLY A 52 -7.66 4.01 5.90
CA GLY A 52 -8.81 3.79 6.80
C GLY A 52 -8.80 4.59 8.10
N GLY A 53 -7.93 5.61 8.17
CA GLY A 53 -7.72 6.43 9.36
C GLY A 53 -6.89 5.71 10.43
N SER A 54 -6.36 6.47 11.40
CA SER A 54 -5.52 5.93 12.46
C SER A 54 -6.31 5.04 13.43
N GLY A 55 -5.97 3.75 13.51
CA GLY A 55 -6.44 2.84 14.56
C GLY A 55 -6.73 1.44 14.04
N PHE A 56 -6.49 0.41 14.86
CA PHE A 56 -6.74 -1.01 14.59
C PHE A 56 -8.10 -1.28 13.93
N ARG A 57 -8.16 -1.31 12.58
CA ARG A 57 -9.41 -1.52 11.84
C ARG A 57 -9.32 -2.66 10.84
N GLU A 58 -10.44 -3.30 10.61
CA GLU A 58 -10.63 -4.36 9.61
C GLU A 58 -10.63 -3.75 8.19
N ASN A 59 -10.09 -4.47 7.20
CA ASN A 59 -9.96 -4.03 5.78
C ASN A 59 -9.11 -2.78 5.56
N SER A 60 -8.09 -2.61 6.40
CA SER A 60 -7.15 -1.50 6.38
C SER A 60 -5.86 -1.90 5.66
N TRP A 61 -5.16 -0.92 5.07
CA TRP A 61 -3.89 -1.14 4.39
C TRP A 61 -2.80 -0.32 5.03
N ALA A 62 -1.57 -0.83 5.02
CA ALA A 62 -0.39 -0.08 5.44
C ALA A 62 0.50 0.18 4.24
N GLU A 63 1.05 1.39 4.13
CA GLU A 63 2.05 1.75 3.14
C GLU A 63 3.26 2.41 3.81
N MET A 64 4.47 2.02 3.41
CA MET A 64 5.72 2.67 3.80
C MET A 64 6.40 3.15 2.54
N SER A 65 6.64 4.45 2.43
CA SER A 65 7.27 5.06 1.26
C SER A 65 8.57 5.76 1.64
N TRP A 66 9.50 5.80 0.70
CA TRP A 66 10.74 6.56 0.87
C TRP A 66 11.37 6.98 -0.46
N ILE A 67 12.28 7.96 -0.39
CA ILE A 67 12.96 8.50 -1.58
C ILE A 67 14.45 8.17 -1.54
N VAL A 68 14.96 7.60 -2.63
CA VAL A 68 16.41 7.37 -2.85
C VAL A 68 16.76 7.88 -4.24
N ASN A 69 17.78 8.75 -4.34
CA ASN A 69 18.25 9.32 -5.61
C ASN A 69 17.12 9.96 -6.45
N GLY A 70 16.17 10.63 -5.80
CA GLY A 70 15.01 11.25 -6.46
C GLY A 70 13.97 10.27 -6.99
N GLN A 71 14.10 8.98 -6.70
CA GLN A 71 13.10 7.95 -7.02
C GLN A 71 12.29 7.60 -5.79
N GLU A 72 10.97 7.57 -5.98
CA GLU A 72 10.03 7.13 -4.96
C GLU A 72 9.97 5.60 -4.92
N HIS A 73 10.06 5.08 -3.71
CA HIS A 73 9.93 3.67 -3.39
C HIS A 73 8.80 3.49 -2.39
N LYS A 74 8.06 2.40 -2.50
CA LYS A 74 7.00 2.08 -1.54
C LYS A 74 6.81 0.59 -1.33
N TYR A 75 6.32 0.28 -0.14
CA TYR A 75 5.80 -1.02 0.24
C TYR A 75 4.37 -0.86 0.72
N ARG A 76 3.43 -1.57 0.10
CA ARG A 76 2.06 -1.65 0.57
C ARG A 76 1.67 -3.09 0.91
N CYS A 77 0.92 -3.24 1.99
CA CYS A 77 0.34 -4.51 2.41
C CYS A 77 -1.11 -4.27 2.85
N ASP A 78 -2.01 -5.03 2.26
CA ASP A 78 -3.45 -5.10 2.54
C ASP A 78 -3.94 -6.55 2.72
N SER A 79 -3.02 -7.51 2.71
CA SER A 79 -3.32 -8.95 2.83
C SER A 79 -3.71 -9.39 4.24
N GLN A 80 -3.49 -8.56 5.26
CA GLN A 80 -3.83 -8.86 6.65
C GLN A 80 -5.10 -8.14 7.08
N THR A 81 -5.83 -8.76 8.01
CA THR A 81 -7.07 -8.19 8.55
C THR A 81 -6.87 -6.95 9.42
N LYS A 82 -5.64 -6.69 9.91
CA LYS A 82 -5.33 -5.55 10.78
C LYS A 82 -4.14 -4.75 10.26
N ASP A 83 -4.24 -3.42 10.37
CA ASP A 83 -3.14 -2.48 10.10
C ASP A 83 -1.80 -2.85 10.72
N VAL A 84 -1.82 -3.21 12.01
CA VAL A 84 -0.59 -3.55 12.74
C VAL A 84 0.10 -4.76 12.13
N ASP A 85 -0.69 -5.70 11.60
CA ASP A 85 -0.19 -6.91 10.97
C ASP A 85 0.31 -6.60 9.55
N ASN A 86 -0.35 -5.69 8.82
CA ASN A 86 0.13 -5.16 7.54
C ASN A 86 1.48 -4.43 7.69
N VAL A 87 1.65 -3.58 8.73
CA VAL A 87 2.95 -2.94 9.01
C VAL A 87 4.00 -3.95 9.45
N ALA A 88 3.63 -4.92 10.29
CA ALA A 88 4.54 -5.96 10.74
C ALA A 88 5.09 -6.76 9.56
N ALA A 89 4.23 -7.08 8.60
CA ALA A 89 4.59 -7.73 7.35
C ALA A 89 5.61 -6.90 6.56
N ILE A 90 5.30 -5.63 6.29
CA ILE A 90 6.21 -4.71 5.58
C ILE A 90 7.58 -4.64 6.28
N ALA A 91 7.58 -4.42 7.59
CA ALA A 91 8.82 -4.33 8.38
C ALA A 91 9.66 -5.61 8.31
N GLN A 92 9.01 -6.78 8.25
CA GLN A 92 9.70 -8.06 8.14
C GLN A 92 10.36 -8.25 6.77
N VAL A 93 9.68 -7.88 5.69
CA VAL A 93 10.24 -7.97 4.33
C VAL A 93 11.43 -7.02 4.21
N ILE A 94 11.28 -5.76 4.64
CA ILE A 94 12.38 -4.78 4.69
C ILE A 94 13.59 -5.33 5.45
N ALA A 95 13.37 -5.95 6.61
CA ALA A 95 14.45 -6.52 7.42
C ALA A 95 15.14 -7.70 6.73
N GLN A 96 14.39 -8.55 6.02
CA GLN A 96 14.95 -9.66 5.25
C GLN A 96 15.78 -9.18 4.06
N ASP A 97 15.26 -8.23 3.28
CA ASP A 97 15.96 -7.69 2.13
C ASP A 97 17.20 -6.89 2.54
N SER A 98 17.10 -6.07 3.59
CA SER A 98 18.26 -5.37 4.15
C SER A 98 19.35 -6.34 4.62
N LYS A 99 18.95 -7.48 5.19
CA LYS A 99 19.88 -8.55 5.58
C LYS A 99 20.46 -9.26 4.37
N ALA A 100 19.69 -9.47 3.31
CA ALA A 100 20.17 -10.09 2.06
C ALA A 100 21.21 -9.20 1.37
N VAL A 101 20.98 -7.88 1.30
CA VAL A 101 21.95 -6.90 0.77
C VAL A 101 23.25 -6.92 1.56
N ARG A 102 23.16 -6.83 2.88
CA ARG A 102 24.34 -6.88 3.75
C ARG A 102 25.14 -8.18 3.66
N ARG A 103 24.49 -9.28 3.27
CA ARG A 103 25.13 -10.59 3.09
C ARG A 103 25.63 -10.80 1.65
N GLY A 104 25.45 -9.82 0.76
CA GLY A 104 25.79 -9.94 -0.66
C GLY A 104 24.90 -10.92 -1.43
N LEU A 105 23.75 -11.33 -0.86
CA LEU A 105 22.82 -12.28 -1.49
C LEU A 105 21.91 -11.60 -2.54
N LYS A 106 21.69 -10.29 -2.38
CA LYS A 106 21.01 -9.42 -3.34
C LYS A 106 21.80 -8.12 -3.45
N SER A 107 21.77 -7.46 -4.60
CA SER A 107 22.29 -6.10 -4.71
C SER A 107 21.30 -5.08 -4.15
N PHE A 108 21.80 -3.91 -3.75
CA PHE A 108 20.95 -2.79 -3.33
C PHE A 108 19.93 -2.43 -4.41
N GLY A 109 20.37 -2.36 -5.68
CA GLY A 109 19.49 -2.06 -6.82
C GLY A 109 18.41 -3.13 -7.05
N GLN A 110 18.74 -4.42 -6.89
CA GLN A 110 17.74 -5.51 -7.00
C GLN A 110 16.64 -5.36 -5.95
N VAL A 111 17.01 -4.99 -4.73
CA VAL A 111 16.07 -4.76 -3.64
C VAL A 111 15.26 -3.50 -3.90
N MET A 112 15.89 -2.37 -4.21
CA MET A 112 15.19 -1.11 -4.49
C MET A 112 14.23 -1.16 -5.69
N ASN A 113 14.55 -1.94 -6.73
CA ASN A 113 13.68 -2.10 -7.89
C ASN A 113 12.38 -2.84 -7.57
N GLN A 114 12.35 -3.72 -6.56
CA GLN A 114 11.12 -4.35 -6.08
C GLN A 114 10.15 -3.33 -5.46
N PHE A 115 10.65 -2.14 -5.13
CA PHE A 115 9.93 -1.10 -4.39
C PHE A 115 9.58 0.10 -5.25
N ARG A 116 10.00 0.14 -6.52
CA ARG A 116 9.64 1.24 -7.43
C ARG A 116 8.23 1.05 -7.94
N LEU A 117 7.46 2.13 -7.96
CA LEU A 117 6.12 2.22 -8.55
C LEU A 117 6.09 1.83 -10.03
N ASP A 118 7.17 2.14 -10.75
CA ASP A 118 7.24 2.06 -12.23
C ASP A 118 8.35 1.12 -12.73
N ALA A 119 8.79 0.15 -11.93
CA ALA A 119 9.79 -0.80 -12.42
C ALA A 119 9.20 -1.76 -13.47
N PRO A 120 9.92 -2.06 -14.56
CA PRO A 120 9.50 -3.10 -15.49
C PRO A 120 9.34 -4.44 -14.75
N GLY A 121 8.12 -5.00 -14.76
CA GLY A 121 7.80 -6.25 -14.08
C GLY A 121 7.28 -6.13 -12.64
N THR A 122 7.16 -4.91 -12.08
CA THR A 122 6.32 -4.69 -10.89
C THR A 122 4.89 -4.46 -11.34
N THR A 123 3.94 -5.26 -10.85
CA THR A 123 2.52 -5.02 -11.08
C THR A 123 2.15 -3.71 -10.37
N PRO A 124 1.69 -2.67 -11.09
CA PRO A 124 1.25 -1.44 -10.45
C PRO A 124 0.14 -1.79 -9.46
N HIS A 125 0.18 -1.19 -8.27
CA HIS A 125 -0.91 -1.33 -7.29
C HIS A 125 -2.24 -1.02 -7.96
N GLN A 126 -3.16 -1.99 -7.96
CA GLN A 126 -4.52 -1.76 -8.40
C GLN A 126 -5.21 -0.95 -7.31
N LYS A 127 -5.43 0.35 -7.59
CA LYS A 127 -6.20 1.22 -6.70
C LYS A 127 -7.57 0.58 -6.46
N THR A 128 -7.95 0.47 -5.19
CA THR A 128 -9.29 0.04 -4.80
C THR A 128 -10.33 1.04 -5.28
N ALA A 129 -11.59 0.61 -5.40
CA ALA A 129 -12.68 1.49 -5.83
C ALA A 129 -12.79 2.77 -4.97
N ARG A 130 -12.58 2.65 -3.65
CA ARG A 130 -12.57 3.81 -2.73
C ARG A 130 -11.43 4.78 -3.02
N GLU A 131 -10.23 4.28 -3.33
CA GLU A 131 -9.08 5.12 -3.70
C GLU A 131 -9.24 5.79 -5.07
N ILE A 132 -9.89 5.11 -6.02
CA ILE A 132 -10.17 5.68 -7.34
C ILE A 132 -11.14 6.86 -7.18
N ILE A 133 -12.16 6.74 -6.32
CA ILE A 133 -13.12 7.81 -6.04
C ILE A 133 -12.53 8.89 -5.12
N GLY A 134 -11.54 8.55 -4.29
CA GLY A 134 -10.93 9.47 -3.32
C GLY A 134 -11.74 9.56 -2.02
N VAL A 135 -12.35 8.44 -1.61
CA VAL A 135 -13.04 8.30 -0.32
C VAL A 135 -12.23 7.40 0.60
N GLU A 136 -12.32 7.68 1.90
CA GLU A 136 -11.70 6.86 2.92
C GLU A 136 -12.32 5.47 2.99
N SER A 137 -11.54 4.46 3.39
CA SER A 137 -12.00 3.06 3.35
C SER A 137 -13.19 2.76 4.27
N TYR A 138 -13.36 3.55 5.34
CA TYR A 138 -14.45 3.42 6.31
C TYR A 138 -15.75 4.11 5.88
N VAL A 139 -15.73 4.87 4.78
CA VAL A 139 -16.91 5.59 4.33
C VAL A 139 -17.81 4.62 3.60
N ASN A 140 -18.98 4.38 4.20
CA ASN A 140 -20.05 3.54 3.65
C ASN A 140 -21.30 4.36 3.28
N ASP A 141 -21.27 5.67 3.48
CA ASP A 141 -22.36 6.56 3.09
C ASP A 141 -22.34 6.75 1.57
N MET A 142 -23.25 6.05 0.88
CA MET A 142 -23.39 6.13 -0.57
C MET A 142 -23.70 7.53 -1.09
N ALA A 143 -24.36 8.39 -0.30
CA ALA A 143 -24.60 9.77 -0.71
C ALA A 143 -23.29 10.56 -0.76
N TYR A 144 -22.42 10.39 0.24
CA TYR A 144 -21.10 11.02 0.26
C TYR A 144 -20.16 10.44 -0.82
N ILE A 145 -20.19 9.12 -1.03
CA ILE A 145 -19.42 8.47 -2.11
C ILE A 145 -19.84 9.02 -3.47
N THR A 146 -21.14 9.14 -3.71
CA THR A 146 -21.68 9.69 -4.97
C THR A 146 -21.29 11.16 -5.16
N PHE A 147 -21.26 11.94 -4.07
CA PHE A 147 -20.80 13.33 -4.12
C PHE A 147 -19.33 13.41 -4.56
N GLN A 148 -18.44 12.63 -3.93
CA GLN A 148 -17.02 12.61 -4.29
C GLN A 148 -16.77 12.11 -5.71
N TYR A 149 -17.50 11.08 -6.14
CA TYR A 149 -17.50 10.63 -7.53
C TYR A 149 -17.84 11.78 -8.49
N LYS A 150 -18.90 12.55 -8.24
CA LYS A 150 -19.29 13.67 -9.12
C LYS A 150 -18.24 14.76 -9.19
N GLN A 151 -17.54 15.04 -8.09
CA GLN A 151 -16.46 16.03 -8.07
C GLN A 151 -15.29 15.55 -8.93
N ARG A 152 -14.89 14.29 -8.78
CA ARG A 152 -13.79 13.69 -9.53
C ARG A 152 -14.12 13.48 -11.01
N ALA A 153 -15.38 13.16 -11.33
CA ALA A 153 -15.87 13.02 -12.69
C ALA A 153 -15.80 14.35 -13.47
N LYS A 154 -16.02 15.49 -12.80
CA LYS A 154 -15.84 16.82 -13.41
C LYS A 154 -14.37 17.11 -13.74
N GLU A 155 -13.45 16.68 -12.88
CA GLU A 155 -12.01 16.86 -13.05
C GLU A 155 -11.41 15.95 -14.13
N LEU A 156 -11.96 14.74 -14.28
CA LEU A 156 -11.48 13.72 -15.23
C LEU A 156 -12.30 13.67 -16.52
N HIS A 157 -13.30 14.54 -16.68
CA HIS A 157 -14.15 14.57 -17.87
C HIS A 157 -13.29 14.74 -19.13
N PRO A 158 -13.53 14.01 -20.23
CA PRO A 158 -12.72 14.07 -21.45
C PRO A 158 -12.65 15.46 -22.10
N ASP A 159 -13.59 16.36 -21.76
CA ASP A 159 -13.61 17.76 -22.22
C ASP A 159 -12.89 18.72 -21.25
N SER A 160 -12.32 18.22 -20.17
CA SER A 160 -11.50 18.99 -19.23
C SER A 160 -10.03 19.00 -19.66
N GLN A 161 -9.28 19.97 -19.14
CA GLN A 161 -7.87 20.18 -19.51
C GLN A 161 -6.96 18.98 -19.16
N ASN A 162 -7.38 18.11 -18.24
CA ASN A 162 -6.72 16.86 -17.84
C ASN A 162 -7.61 15.62 -18.10
N GLY A 163 -8.56 15.73 -19.04
CA GLY A 163 -9.56 14.71 -19.33
C GLY A 163 -8.94 13.43 -19.89
N ASP A 164 -9.25 12.30 -19.28
CA ASP A 164 -8.80 10.98 -19.74
C ASP A 164 -9.98 9.99 -19.73
N LYS A 165 -10.30 9.46 -20.91
CA LYS A 165 -11.38 8.48 -21.09
C LYS A 165 -11.12 7.20 -20.29
N GLU A 166 -9.87 6.76 -20.17
CA GLU A 166 -9.52 5.58 -19.38
C GLU A 166 -9.69 5.86 -17.88
N ALA A 167 -9.29 7.04 -17.41
CA ALA A 167 -9.48 7.45 -16.03
C ALA A 167 -10.97 7.56 -15.67
N MET A 168 -11.80 8.10 -16.57
CA MET A 168 -13.25 8.19 -16.38
C MET A 168 -13.91 6.81 -16.37
N GLN A 169 -13.46 5.88 -17.22
CA GLN A 169 -13.94 4.49 -17.21
C GLN A 169 -13.62 3.80 -15.87
N LYS A 170 -12.37 3.91 -15.39
CA LYS A 170 -11.96 3.36 -14.08
C LYS A 170 -12.78 3.95 -12.93
N LEU A 171 -13.11 5.24 -13.00
CA LEU A 171 -13.95 5.90 -12.00
C LEU A 171 -15.39 5.37 -11.99
N ASN A 172 -15.95 5.04 -13.16
CA ASN A 172 -17.29 4.44 -13.26
C ASN A 172 -17.31 3.00 -12.74
N GLU A 173 -16.30 2.20 -13.09
CA GLU A 173 -16.14 0.83 -12.61
C GLU A 173 -16.02 0.79 -11.08
N ALA A 174 -15.23 1.71 -10.50
CA ALA A 174 -15.10 1.86 -9.06
C ALA A 174 -16.44 2.18 -8.36
N LEU A 175 -17.25 3.10 -8.92
CA LEU A 175 -18.55 3.41 -8.35
C LEU A 175 -19.49 2.19 -8.39
N ALA A 176 -19.47 1.42 -9.48
CA ALA A 176 -20.26 0.21 -9.62
C ALA A 176 -19.84 -0.89 -8.62
N GLU A 177 -18.54 -1.04 -8.38
CA GLU A 177 -17.99 -1.96 -7.37
C GLU A 177 -18.47 -1.60 -5.96
N LEU A 178 -18.40 -0.32 -5.57
CA LEU A 178 -18.88 0.12 -4.25
C LEU A 178 -20.39 -0.01 -4.09
N HIS A 179 -21.15 0.21 -5.16
CA HIS A 179 -22.59 -0.04 -5.14
C HIS A 179 -22.89 -1.52 -4.85
N LYS A 180 -22.17 -2.45 -5.47
CA LYS A 180 -22.32 -3.89 -5.22
C LYS A 180 -21.90 -4.26 -3.80
N GLU A 181 -20.79 -3.71 -3.33
CA GLU A 181 -20.27 -3.97 -1.98
C GLU A 181 -21.22 -3.48 -0.89
N LEU A 182 -21.81 -2.30 -1.04
CA LEU A 182 -22.59 -1.63 0.02
C LEU A 182 -24.09 -1.90 -0.03
N ASN A 183 -24.65 -2.21 -1.22
CA ASN A 183 -26.07 -2.54 -1.35
C ASN A 183 -26.36 -4.05 -1.40
N GLY A 184 -25.32 -4.90 -1.41
CA GLY A 184 -25.42 -6.34 -1.19
C GLY A 184 -26.09 -7.12 -2.32
N ASP A 185 -25.29 -7.69 -3.22
CA ASP A 185 -25.64 -8.94 -3.89
C ASP A 185 -24.75 -10.06 -3.29
N LEU A 186 -25.33 -10.82 -2.35
CA LEU A 186 -24.96 -12.20 -2.02
C LEU A 186 -25.81 -13.15 -2.87
#